data_AF-A0A2I1C5C0-F1
#
_entry.id   AF-A0A2I1C5C0-F1
#
_cell.length_a   1.000
_cell.length_b   1.000
_cell.length_c   1.000
_cell.angle_alpha   90.00
_cell.angle_beta   90.00
_cell.angle_gamma   90.00
#
_symmetry.space_group_name_H-M   'P 1'
#
loop_
_entity.id
_entity.type
_entity.pdbx_description
1 polymer ?
#
loop_
_entity_poly.entity_id
_entity_poly.type
_entity_poly.pdbx_seq_one_letter_code
_entity_poly.pdbx_strand_id
1 'polypeptide(L)'
;METQADLLPANPPDKFEGIVTHLKGFQTLQLWELYIRNRLKAYGLECLVRQDIPKPRPDHQLYEKWNKVSKRVSLWIFSQIQESIALDLISTADDMSHAVIKLVSGYGESLPRTTFLRLTSMKREDFRTAEEFVSAFTRDVQLANGLGCIITPFCACVWLLDQLSKDIPRWVASVEASMDVKFDDAGPETITWDYFQEVCHNALNCVSVIAYR
;
A
#
# COMPACT_ATOMS: atom_id res chain seq x y z
N MET A 1 23.44 -6.83 24.81
CA MET A 1 22.10 -6.94 24.20
C MET A 1 22.28 -7.77 22.96
N GLU A 2 21.53 -8.85 22.82
CA GLU A 2 21.58 -9.72 21.65
C GLU A 2 21.04 -8.97 20.42
N THR A 3 21.72 -9.07 19.29
CA THR A 3 21.39 -8.40 18.04
C THR A 3 20.99 -9.41 16.97
N GLN A 4 20.45 -8.92 15.85
CA GLN A 4 20.17 -9.78 14.69
C GLN A 4 21.41 -10.56 14.22
N ALA A 5 22.63 -10.04 14.41
CA ALA A 5 23.85 -10.71 13.98
C ALA A 5 24.17 -11.97 14.81
N ASP A 6 23.80 -11.97 16.09
CA ASP A 6 24.05 -13.08 17.02
C ASP A 6 23.13 -14.27 16.73
N LEU A 7 21.98 -14.00 16.13
CA LEU A 7 20.95 -14.98 15.79
C LEU A 7 21.12 -15.59 14.39
N LEU A 8 22.12 -15.16 13.63
CA LEU A 8 22.36 -15.70 12.29
C LEU A 8 22.91 -17.13 12.35
N PRO A 9 22.49 -18.01 11.43
CA PRO A 9 23.05 -19.34 11.33
C PRO A 9 24.55 -19.26 11.03
N ALA A 10 25.32 -20.25 11.49
CA ALA A 10 26.76 -20.34 11.21
C ALA A 10 27.02 -20.28 9.69
N ASN A 11 26.22 -21.04 8.92
CA ASN A 11 26.30 -21.14 7.47
C ASN A 11 24.95 -20.76 6.84
N PRO A 12 24.71 -19.46 6.55
CA PRO A 12 23.52 -19.04 5.83
C PRO A 12 23.55 -19.55 4.38
N PRO A 13 22.39 -19.89 3.78
CA PRO A 13 22.33 -20.35 2.40
C PRO A 13 22.80 -19.27 1.43
N ASP A 14 23.41 -19.70 0.33
CA ASP A 14 23.88 -18.79 -0.73
C ASP A 14 22.80 -18.46 -1.77
N LYS A 15 21.78 -19.30 -1.87
CA LYS A 15 20.63 -19.12 -2.75
C LYS A 15 19.34 -19.35 -1.98
N PHE A 16 18.33 -18.60 -2.35
CA PHE A 16 17.00 -18.67 -1.78
C PHE A 16 16.03 -19.13 -2.87
N GLU A 17 15.17 -20.09 -2.54
CA GLU A 17 14.10 -20.49 -3.45
C GLU A 17 13.05 -19.38 -3.55
N GLY A 18 12.47 -19.21 -4.74
CA GLY A 18 11.34 -18.31 -4.91
C GLY A 18 10.12 -18.79 -4.11
N ILE A 19 9.23 -17.86 -3.76
CA ILE A 19 7.91 -18.20 -3.23
C ILE A 19 6.89 -18.22 -4.37
N VAL A 20 5.89 -19.09 -4.27
CA VAL A 20 4.87 -19.30 -5.31
C VAL A 20 4.04 -18.03 -5.55
N THR A 21 3.87 -17.21 -4.52
CA THR A 21 3.06 -16.01 -4.55
C THR A 21 3.97 -14.79 -4.63
N HIS A 22 4.07 -14.16 -5.79
CA HIS A 22 4.63 -12.82 -5.90
C HIS A 22 3.66 -11.79 -5.32
N LEU A 23 4.18 -10.68 -4.78
CA LEU A 23 3.33 -9.56 -4.38
C LEU A 23 2.73 -8.94 -5.66
N LYS A 24 1.44 -9.18 -5.90
CA LYS A 24 0.71 -8.68 -7.08
C LYS A 24 -0.13 -7.43 -6.81
N GLY A 25 -0.27 -7.11 -5.54
CA GLY A 25 -1.02 -5.97 -5.04
C GLY A 25 -1.07 -6.02 -3.53
N PHE A 26 -1.35 -4.89 -2.91
CA PHE A 26 -1.36 -4.76 -1.46
C PHE A 26 -2.46 -5.62 -0.78
N GLN A 27 -3.50 -6.02 -1.50
CA GLN A 27 -4.51 -6.98 -1.03
C GLN A 27 -3.91 -8.34 -0.65
N THR A 28 -2.79 -8.72 -1.29
CA THR A 28 -2.08 -9.98 -1.03
C THR A 28 -0.92 -9.82 -0.05
N LEU A 29 -0.71 -8.62 0.49
CA LEU A 29 0.49 -8.29 1.27
C LEU A 29 0.63 -9.13 2.54
N GLN A 30 -0.43 -9.30 3.32
CA GLN A 30 -0.37 -10.09 4.57
C GLN A 30 -0.01 -11.55 4.29
N LEU A 31 -0.62 -12.13 3.26
CA LEU A 31 -0.35 -13.50 2.84
C LEU A 31 1.08 -13.63 2.29
N TRP A 32 1.52 -12.67 1.48
CA TRP A 32 2.87 -12.59 0.95
C TRP A 32 3.92 -12.46 2.07
N GLU A 33 3.68 -11.58 3.05
CA GLU A 33 4.55 -11.39 4.22
C GLU A 33 4.67 -12.68 5.03
N LEU A 34 3.54 -13.39 5.24
CA LEU A 34 3.54 -14.68 5.91
C LEU A 34 4.41 -15.71 5.16
N TYR A 35 4.33 -15.76 3.83
CA TYR A 35 5.19 -16.64 3.02
C TYR A 35 6.67 -16.28 3.12
N ILE A 36 7.01 -14.98 3.08
CA ILE A 36 8.38 -14.50 3.26
C ILE A 36 8.91 -14.89 4.64
N ARG A 37 8.16 -14.60 5.71
CA ARG A 37 8.54 -14.95 7.09
C ARG A 37 8.74 -16.44 7.26
N ASN A 38 7.81 -17.26 6.78
CA ASN A 38 7.92 -18.73 6.86
C ASN A 38 9.14 -19.25 6.10
N ARG A 39 9.45 -18.68 4.93
CA ARG A 39 10.63 -19.06 4.16
C ARG A 39 11.93 -18.68 4.86
N LEU A 40 12.01 -17.46 5.40
CA LEU A 40 13.17 -17.02 6.18
C LEU A 40 13.36 -17.83 7.46
N LYS A 41 12.25 -18.19 8.13
CA LYS A 41 12.27 -19.08 9.29
C LYS A 41 12.87 -20.45 8.97
N ALA A 42 12.53 -21.03 7.82
CA ALA A 42 13.12 -22.29 7.36
C ALA A 42 14.65 -22.21 7.17
N TYR A 43 15.19 -21.02 6.88
CA TYR A 43 16.63 -20.77 6.77
C TYR A 43 17.28 -20.26 8.08
N GLY A 44 16.51 -20.11 9.17
CA GLY A 44 17.01 -19.50 10.41
C GLY A 44 17.30 -17.99 10.28
N LEU A 45 16.68 -17.32 9.32
CA LEU A 45 16.92 -15.91 8.97
C LEU A 45 15.76 -14.98 9.34
N GLU A 46 14.73 -15.50 10.03
CA GLU A 46 13.57 -14.72 10.46
C GLU A 46 13.96 -13.49 11.29
N CYS A 47 15.08 -13.54 12.01
CA CYS A 47 15.60 -12.42 12.81
C CYS A 47 15.85 -11.16 11.98
N LEU A 48 16.14 -11.27 10.69
CA LEU A 48 16.47 -10.14 9.81
C LEU A 48 15.27 -9.24 9.49
N VAL A 49 14.05 -9.78 9.61
CA VAL A 49 12.80 -9.07 9.32
C VAL A 49 11.99 -8.75 10.58
N ARG A 50 12.55 -9.06 11.75
CA ARG A 50 11.96 -8.78 13.06
C ARG A 50 12.43 -7.42 13.56
N GLN A 51 11.49 -6.51 13.82
CA GLN A 51 11.77 -5.16 14.34
C GLN A 51 12.10 -5.14 15.82
N ASP A 52 11.61 -6.12 16.57
CA ASP A 52 11.85 -6.25 18.00
C ASP A 52 13.28 -6.67 18.33
N ILE A 53 14.05 -7.10 17.33
CA ILE A 53 15.45 -7.49 17.47
C ILE A 53 16.33 -6.34 16.94
N PRO A 54 17.22 -5.78 17.78
CA PRO A 54 18.05 -4.65 17.38
C PRO A 54 19.06 -5.07 16.31
N LYS A 55 19.25 -4.19 15.31
CA LYS A 55 20.30 -4.33 14.31
C LYS A 55 21.68 -4.18 14.97
N PRO A 56 22.70 -4.94 14.53
CA PRO A 56 24.06 -4.76 15.02
C PRO A 56 24.60 -3.39 14.63
N ARG A 57 25.44 -2.82 15.49
CA ARG A 57 26.22 -1.62 15.17
C ARG A 57 27.44 -1.98 14.31
N PRO A 58 28.03 -1.03 13.55
CA PRO A 58 29.20 -1.29 12.71
C PRO A 58 30.44 -1.85 13.43
N ASP A 59 30.56 -1.58 14.73
CA ASP A 59 31.63 -2.11 15.61
C ASP A 59 31.37 -3.53 16.12
N HIS A 60 30.19 -4.10 15.82
CA HIS A 60 29.84 -5.46 16.22
C HIS A 60 30.69 -6.49 15.47
N GLN A 61 31.25 -7.48 16.18
CA GLN A 61 32.17 -8.48 15.60
C GLN A 61 31.57 -9.23 14.39
N LEU A 62 30.25 -9.46 14.42
CA LEU A 62 29.51 -10.15 13.37
C LEU A 62 28.83 -9.21 12.36
N TYR A 63 29.10 -7.89 12.41
CA TYR A 63 28.43 -6.89 11.57
C TYR A 63 28.60 -7.18 10.08
N GLU A 64 29.81 -7.47 9.62
CA GLU A 64 30.09 -7.72 8.19
C GLU A 64 29.34 -8.95 7.66
N LYS A 65 29.26 -10.02 8.48
CA LYS A 65 28.47 -11.21 8.16
C LYS A 65 26.99 -10.85 8.05
N TRP A 66 26.46 -10.14 9.05
CA TRP A 66 25.08 -9.68 9.05
C TRP A 66 24.75 -8.79 7.84
N ASN A 67 25.61 -7.82 7.54
CA ASN A 67 25.43 -6.88 6.43
C ASN A 67 25.34 -7.62 5.09
N LYS A 68 26.25 -8.58 4.85
CA LYS A 68 26.22 -9.42 3.64
C LYS A 68 24.95 -10.27 3.53
N VAL A 69 24.53 -10.92 4.62
CA VAL A 69 23.32 -11.76 4.62
C VAL A 69 22.07 -10.90 4.45
N SER A 70 21.97 -9.79 5.17
CA SER A 70 20.87 -8.82 5.10
C SER A 70 20.66 -8.28 3.68
N LYS A 71 21.75 -7.89 3.00
CA LYS A 71 21.70 -7.46 1.58
C LYS A 71 21.18 -8.56 0.67
N ARG A 72 21.66 -9.80 0.83
CA ARG A 72 21.20 -10.94 0.01
C ARG A 72 19.72 -11.24 0.23
N VAL A 73 19.26 -11.24 1.48
CA VAL A 73 17.84 -11.42 1.81
C VAL A 73 17.00 -10.30 1.23
N SER A 74 17.47 -9.05 1.28
CA SER A 74 16.77 -7.90 0.69
C SER A 74 16.59 -8.04 -0.83
N LEU A 75 17.66 -8.40 -1.54
CA LEU A 75 17.61 -8.64 -2.99
C LEU A 75 16.69 -9.81 -3.35
N TRP A 76 16.70 -10.87 -2.53
CA TRP A 76 15.79 -11.99 -2.73
C TRP A 76 14.34 -11.60 -2.51
N ILE A 77 14.00 -10.89 -1.43
CA ILE A 77 12.63 -10.41 -1.18
C ILE A 77 12.18 -9.53 -2.34
N PHE A 78 13.05 -8.64 -2.83
CA PHE A 78 12.75 -7.77 -3.96
C PHE A 78 12.38 -8.55 -5.22
N SER A 79 13.07 -9.66 -5.52
CA SER A 79 12.72 -10.51 -6.67
C SER A 79 11.37 -11.23 -6.52
N GLN A 80 10.76 -11.20 -5.33
CA GLN A 80 9.41 -11.73 -5.08
C GLN A 80 8.31 -10.67 -5.24
N ILE A 81 8.65 -9.45 -5.66
CA ILE A 81 7.71 -8.34 -5.90
C ILE A 81 7.45 -8.23 -7.41
N GLN A 82 6.19 -8.00 -7.82
CA GLN A 82 5.91 -7.71 -9.23
C GLN A 82 6.48 -6.35 -9.66
N GLU A 83 6.90 -6.26 -10.92
CA GLU A 83 7.56 -5.09 -11.49
C GLU A 83 6.79 -3.77 -11.29
N SER A 84 5.46 -3.80 -11.45
CA SER A 84 4.60 -2.63 -11.24
C SER A 84 4.72 -2.06 -9.81
N ILE A 85 4.75 -2.92 -8.80
CA ILE A 85 4.89 -2.51 -7.39
C ILE A 85 6.33 -2.14 -7.08
N ALA A 86 7.29 -2.82 -7.70
CA ALA A 86 8.70 -2.51 -7.53
C ALA A 86 9.02 -1.08 -8.02
N LEU A 87 8.46 -0.65 -9.16
CA LEU A 87 8.63 0.71 -9.68
C LEU A 87 8.06 1.78 -8.73
N ASP A 88 6.89 1.53 -8.16
CA ASP A 88 6.28 2.42 -7.14
C ASP A 88 7.14 2.48 -5.85
N LEU A 89 7.76 1.35 -5.46
CA LEU A 89 8.63 1.30 -4.30
C LEU A 89 9.96 2.04 -4.51
N ILE A 90 10.50 1.97 -5.73
CA ILE A 90 11.79 2.59 -6.09
C ILE A 90 11.65 4.10 -6.20
N SER A 91 10.54 4.58 -6.78
CA SER A 91 10.30 6.02 -6.94
C SER A 91 10.15 6.76 -5.59
N THR A 92 9.87 6.03 -4.51
CA THR A 92 9.58 6.60 -3.18
C THR A 92 10.69 6.41 -2.15
N ALA A 93 11.79 5.73 -2.50
CA ALA A 93 12.84 5.38 -1.53
C ALA A 93 14.26 5.73 -1.99
N ASP A 94 15.04 6.37 -1.10
CA ASP A 94 16.45 6.71 -1.33
C ASP A 94 17.40 5.48 -1.34
N ASP A 95 16.99 4.35 -0.75
CA ASP A 95 17.73 3.08 -0.74
C ASP A 95 16.76 1.89 -0.84
N MET A 96 16.83 1.18 -1.96
CA MET A 96 15.98 0.02 -2.27
C MET A 96 16.07 -1.09 -1.21
N SER A 97 17.26 -1.31 -0.67
CA SER A 97 17.50 -2.33 0.36
C SER A 97 16.73 -2.00 1.63
N HIS A 98 16.74 -0.71 2.01
CA HIS A 98 16.00 -0.21 3.16
C HIS A 98 14.49 -0.24 2.91
N ALA A 99 14.02 0.09 1.71
CA ALA A 99 12.61 0.05 1.37
C ALA A 99 12.01 -1.36 1.52
N VAL A 100 12.71 -2.38 1.04
CA VAL A 100 12.28 -3.78 1.09
C VAL A 100 12.34 -4.33 2.51
N ILE A 101 13.41 -4.05 3.26
CA ILE A 101 13.49 -4.45 4.67
C ILE A 101 12.38 -3.74 5.47
N LYS A 102 12.13 -2.45 5.24
CA LYS A 102 11.04 -1.72 5.88
C LYS A 102 9.67 -2.28 5.49
N LEU A 103 9.52 -2.72 4.25
CA LEU A 103 8.32 -3.38 3.75
C LEU A 103 8.02 -4.68 4.50
N VAL A 104 9.01 -5.54 4.68
CA VAL A 104 8.80 -6.82 5.39
C VAL A 104 8.82 -6.67 6.90
N SER A 105 9.57 -5.69 7.44
CA SER A 105 9.73 -5.52 8.88
C SER A 105 8.61 -4.69 9.51
N GLY A 106 8.03 -3.71 8.80
CA GLY A 106 7.23 -2.63 9.40
C GLY A 106 5.90 -2.30 8.77
N TYR A 107 5.45 -3.04 7.75
CA TYR A 107 4.17 -2.72 7.10
C TYR A 107 2.92 -3.10 7.91
N GLY A 108 3.05 -3.84 9.03
CA GLY A 108 1.93 -4.04 9.95
C GLY A 108 1.42 -2.74 10.59
N GLU A 109 2.31 -1.81 10.95
CA GLU A 109 1.94 -0.57 11.67
C GLU A 109 2.16 0.72 10.86
N SER A 110 3.15 0.76 9.96
CA SER A 110 3.43 1.96 9.16
C SER A 110 2.52 2.11 7.94
N LEU A 111 2.08 1.00 7.33
CA LEU A 111 1.32 1.05 6.08
C LEU A 111 -0.08 1.67 6.26
N PRO A 112 -0.87 1.28 7.28
CA PRO A 112 -2.16 1.92 7.53
C PRO A 112 -1.99 3.44 7.67
N ARG A 113 -0.98 3.88 8.44
CA ARG A 113 -0.66 5.30 8.63
C ARG A 113 -0.24 5.99 7.34
N THR A 114 0.67 5.42 6.56
CA THR A 114 1.15 6.06 5.32
C THR A 114 0.10 6.06 4.22
N THR A 115 -0.69 4.99 4.09
CA THR A 115 -1.81 4.94 3.14
C THR A 115 -2.87 5.95 3.54
N PHE A 116 -3.25 6.01 4.83
CA PHE A 116 -4.22 6.98 5.30
C PHE A 116 -3.72 8.41 5.08
N LEU A 117 -2.47 8.72 5.41
CA LEU A 117 -1.88 10.03 5.17
C LEU A 117 -1.84 10.39 3.68
N ARG A 118 -1.39 9.47 2.83
CA ARG A 118 -1.36 9.64 1.37
C ARG A 118 -2.74 9.95 0.82
N LEU A 119 -3.74 9.18 1.27
CA LEU A 119 -5.13 9.38 0.89
C LEU A 119 -5.62 10.76 1.36
N THR A 120 -5.37 11.15 2.62
CA THR A 120 -5.72 12.48 3.19
C THR A 120 -5.06 13.66 2.49
N SER A 121 -3.89 13.46 1.91
CA SER A 121 -3.18 14.48 1.14
C SER A 121 -3.50 14.48 -0.35
N MET A 122 -4.22 13.47 -0.86
CA MET A 122 -4.45 13.30 -2.30
C MET A 122 -5.36 14.41 -2.82
N LYS A 123 -4.88 15.19 -3.79
CA LYS A 123 -5.67 16.22 -4.46
C LYS A 123 -5.84 15.92 -5.92
N ARG A 124 -6.98 16.32 -6.49
CA ARG A 124 -7.23 16.21 -7.93
C ARG A 124 -6.16 16.93 -8.77
N GLU A 125 -5.66 18.06 -8.27
CA GLU A 125 -4.66 18.92 -8.92
C GLU A 125 -3.30 18.24 -9.12
N ASP A 126 -3.00 17.18 -8.34
CA ASP A 126 -1.75 16.43 -8.45
C ASP A 126 -1.73 15.46 -9.65
N PHE A 127 -2.86 15.29 -10.35
CA PHE A 127 -3.04 14.34 -11.45
C PHE A 127 -3.28 15.07 -12.77
N ARG A 128 -2.81 14.45 -13.87
CA ARG A 128 -2.94 15.04 -15.21
C ARG A 128 -4.38 15.00 -15.69
N THR A 129 -5.11 13.94 -15.34
CA THR A 129 -6.52 13.76 -15.73
C THR A 129 -7.38 13.39 -14.52
N ALA A 130 -8.68 13.67 -14.61
CA ALA A 130 -9.62 13.26 -13.57
C ALA A 130 -9.79 11.73 -13.52
N GLU A 131 -9.59 11.03 -14.64
CA GLU A 131 -9.57 9.56 -14.68
C GLU A 131 -8.42 8.96 -13.88
N GLU A 132 -7.21 9.52 -14.02
CA GLU A 132 -6.04 9.11 -13.22
C GLU A 132 -6.31 9.31 -11.72
N PHE A 133 -6.89 10.46 -11.35
CA PHE A 133 -7.26 10.76 -9.97
C PHE A 133 -8.30 9.78 -9.42
N VAL A 134 -9.44 9.60 -10.10
CA VAL A 134 -10.53 8.70 -9.65
C VAL A 134 -10.01 7.27 -9.46
N SER A 135 -9.19 6.80 -10.39
CA SER A 135 -8.58 5.47 -10.35
C SER A 135 -7.62 5.33 -9.17
N ALA A 136 -6.76 6.34 -8.92
CA ALA A 136 -5.83 6.34 -7.80
C ALA A 136 -6.55 6.42 -6.46
N PHE A 137 -7.54 7.30 -6.33
CA PHE A 137 -8.34 7.49 -5.13
C PHE A 137 -9.11 6.22 -4.77
N THR A 138 -9.82 5.61 -5.72
CA THR A 138 -10.59 4.37 -5.50
C THR A 138 -9.71 3.24 -4.98
N ARG A 139 -8.52 3.07 -5.59
CA ARG A 139 -7.54 2.07 -5.17
C ARG A 139 -7.04 2.32 -3.75
N ASP A 140 -6.75 3.57 -3.39
CA ASP A 140 -6.23 3.92 -2.07
C ASP A 140 -7.29 3.84 -0.97
N VAL A 141 -8.57 4.13 -1.26
CA VAL A 141 -9.70 3.89 -0.36
C VAL A 141 -9.88 2.40 -0.07
N GLN A 142 -9.84 1.56 -1.10
CA GLN A 142 -9.92 0.10 -0.93
C GLN A 142 -8.74 -0.43 -0.12
N LEU A 143 -7.54 0.11 -0.37
CA LEU A 143 -6.34 -0.23 0.37
C LEU A 143 -6.45 0.18 1.85
N ALA A 144 -6.86 1.41 2.14
CA ALA A 144 -7.04 1.91 3.50
C ALA A 144 -8.02 1.02 4.28
N ASN A 145 -9.17 0.69 3.68
CA ASN A 145 -10.15 -0.19 4.30
C ASN A 145 -9.64 -1.61 4.52
N GLY A 146 -8.91 -2.18 3.54
CA GLY A 146 -8.26 -3.48 3.68
C GLY A 146 -7.20 -3.53 4.79
N LEU A 147 -6.65 -2.38 5.16
CA LEU A 147 -5.68 -2.21 6.25
C LEU A 147 -6.33 -1.85 7.60
N GLY A 148 -7.66 -1.80 7.68
CA GLY A 148 -8.39 -1.44 8.91
C GLY A 148 -8.53 0.06 9.16
N CYS A 149 -8.07 0.92 8.25
CA CYS A 149 -8.40 2.35 8.25
C CYS A 149 -9.79 2.55 7.65
N ILE A 150 -10.83 2.43 8.49
CA ILE A 150 -12.21 2.46 8.03
C ILE A 150 -12.54 3.84 7.44
N ILE A 151 -12.80 3.85 6.14
CA ILE A 151 -13.35 4.98 5.40
C ILE A 151 -14.69 4.51 4.87
N THR A 152 -15.77 5.08 5.39
CA THR A 152 -17.12 4.69 4.98
C THR A 152 -17.35 5.08 3.52
N PRO A 153 -18.25 4.38 2.80
CA PRO A 153 -18.63 4.74 1.44
C PRO A 153 -19.09 6.20 1.33
N PHE A 154 -19.82 6.69 2.33
CA PHE A 154 -20.22 8.09 2.43
C PHE A 154 -19.02 9.04 2.43
N CYS A 155 -18.04 8.83 3.32
CA CYS A 155 -16.85 9.67 3.39
C CYS A 155 -16.07 9.65 2.06
N ALA A 156 -15.98 8.48 1.42
CA ALA A 156 -15.31 8.34 0.13
C ALA A 156 -16.05 9.10 -0.99
N CYS A 157 -17.38 9.05 -1.03
CA CYS A 157 -18.21 9.81 -1.97
C CYS A 157 -18.02 11.32 -1.79
N VAL A 158 -18.21 11.84 -0.57
CA VAL A 158 -18.10 13.29 -0.29
C VAL A 158 -16.74 13.82 -0.72
N TRP A 159 -15.68 13.08 -0.39
CA TRP A 159 -14.33 13.49 -0.71
C TRP A 159 -14.04 13.44 -2.22
N LEU A 160 -14.50 12.40 -2.91
CA LEU A 160 -14.38 12.31 -4.36
C LEU A 160 -15.10 13.49 -5.05
N LEU A 161 -16.32 13.81 -4.60
CA LEU A 161 -17.14 14.89 -5.16
C LEU A 161 -16.52 16.26 -4.94
N ASP A 162 -16.00 16.53 -3.73
CA ASP A 162 -15.27 17.77 -3.42
C ASP A 162 -14.11 18.00 -4.40
N GLN A 163 -13.32 16.95 -4.66
CA GLN A 163 -12.16 17.02 -5.55
C GLN A 163 -12.54 17.13 -7.03
N LEU A 164 -13.69 16.58 -7.44
CA LEU A 164 -14.18 16.66 -8.83
C LEU A 164 -15.07 17.87 -9.11
N SER A 165 -15.46 18.63 -8.09
CA SER A 165 -16.35 19.80 -8.19
C SER A 165 -15.85 20.83 -9.21
N LYS A 166 -14.52 20.98 -9.33
CA LYS A 166 -13.88 21.91 -10.28
C LYS A 166 -13.93 21.42 -11.72
N ASP A 167 -13.91 20.12 -11.96
CA ASP A 167 -13.85 19.53 -13.30
C ASP A 167 -15.26 19.30 -13.88
N ILE A 168 -16.18 18.77 -13.08
CA ILE A 168 -17.51 18.34 -13.52
C ILE A 168 -18.64 18.82 -12.58
N PRO A 169 -18.77 20.15 -12.35
CA PRO A 169 -19.65 20.72 -11.30
C PRO A 169 -21.12 20.33 -11.44
N ARG A 170 -21.64 20.23 -12.67
CA ARG A 170 -23.05 19.87 -12.91
C ARG A 170 -23.35 18.43 -12.53
N TRP A 171 -22.41 17.52 -12.78
CA TRP A 171 -22.57 16.12 -12.41
C TRP A 171 -22.44 15.96 -10.89
N VAL A 172 -21.45 16.64 -10.28
CA VAL A 172 -21.28 16.66 -8.82
C VAL A 172 -22.57 17.11 -8.12
N ALA A 173 -23.14 18.25 -8.52
CA ALA A 173 -24.39 18.74 -7.95
C ALA A 173 -25.57 17.76 -8.09
N SER A 174 -25.61 17.00 -9.19
CA SER A 174 -26.63 15.96 -9.39
C SER A 174 -26.45 14.76 -8.46
N VAL A 175 -25.21 14.37 -8.17
CA VAL A 175 -24.92 13.26 -7.25
C VAL A 175 -25.17 13.70 -5.81
N GLU A 176 -24.75 14.92 -5.43
CA GLU A 176 -25.03 15.50 -4.10
C GLU A 176 -26.53 15.56 -3.83
N ALA A 177 -27.33 16.07 -4.77
CA ALA A 177 -28.78 16.09 -4.63
C ALA A 177 -29.39 14.67 -4.49
N SER A 178 -28.82 13.67 -5.18
CA SER A 178 -29.26 12.27 -5.03
C SER A 178 -28.90 11.71 -3.66
N MET A 179 -27.76 12.10 -3.10
CA MET A 179 -27.34 11.71 -1.76
C MET A 179 -28.21 12.37 -0.69
N ASP A 180 -28.53 13.66 -0.83
CA ASP A 180 -29.44 14.41 0.06
C ASP A 180 -30.81 13.75 0.21
N VAL A 181 -31.40 13.32 -0.91
CA VAL A 181 -32.67 12.56 -0.89
C VAL A 181 -32.54 11.26 -0.09
N LYS A 182 -31.41 10.55 -0.19
CA LYS A 182 -31.18 9.31 0.58
C LYS A 182 -30.90 9.59 2.07
N PHE A 183 -30.34 10.75 2.41
CA PHE A 183 -30.09 11.13 3.81
C PHE A 183 -31.37 11.43 4.57
N ASP A 184 -32.30 12.16 3.95
CA ASP A 184 -33.57 12.53 4.58
C ASP A 184 -34.40 11.29 4.97
N ASP A 185 -34.24 10.18 4.24
CA ASP A 185 -34.99 8.95 4.49
C ASP A 185 -34.32 8.02 5.53
N ALA A 186 -32.98 7.95 5.59
CA ALA A 186 -32.32 6.89 6.37
C ALA A 186 -30.86 7.15 6.82
N GLY A 187 -30.29 8.34 6.54
CA GLY A 187 -28.96 8.73 7.02
C GLY A 187 -27.76 8.10 6.30
N PRO A 188 -26.52 8.44 6.73
CA PRO A 188 -25.26 8.12 6.03
C PRO A 188 -24.91 6.64 5.91
N GLU A 189 -25.55 5.79 6.69
CA GLU A 189 -25.30 4.35 6.71
C GLU A 189 -25.95 3.62 5.52
N THR A 190 -26.84 4.31 4.80
CA THR A 190 -27.48 3.76 3.59
C THR A 190 -26.60 3.77 2.35
N ILE A 191 -25.51 4.53 2.37
CA ILE A 191 -24.57 4.57 1.25
C ILE A 191 -23.71 3.31 1.30
N THR A 192 -23.92 2.44 0.32
CA THR A 192 -23.20 1.18 0.18
C THR A 192 -21.93 1.35 -0.63
N TRP A 193 -21.03 0.37 -0.54
CA TRP A 193 -19.85 0.28 -1.40
C TRP A 193 -20.21 0.16 -2.89
N ASP A 194 -21.31 -0.52 -3.22
CA ASP A 194 -21.80 -0.63 -4.59
C ASP A 194 -22.18 0.74 -5.16
N TYR A 195 -22.83 1.58 -4.35
CA TYR A 195 -23.14 2.95 -4.74
C TYR A 195 -21.87 3.78 -4.94
N PHE A 196 -20.87 3.67 -4.05
CA PHE A 196 -19.59 4.35 -4.25
C PHE A 196 -18.91 3.92 -5.56
N GLN A 197 -18.90 2.61 -5.86
CA GLN A 197 -18.35 2.10 -7.12
C GLN A 197 -19.11 2.61 -8.34
N GLU A 198 -20.44 2.71 -8.26
CA GLU A 198 -21.28 3.30 -9.30
C GLU A 198 -20.93 4.78 -9.52
N VAL A 199 -20.76 5.55 -8.44
CA VAL A 199 -20.34 6.96 -8.50
C VAL A 199 -18.96 7.09 -9.15
N CYS A 200 -17.98 6.25 -8.80
CA CYS A 200 -16.67 6.24 -9.45
C CYS A 200 -16.77 5.91 -10.94
N HIS A 201 -17.57 4.91 -11.32
CA HIS A 201 -17.76 4.53 -12.72
C HIS A 201 -18.41 5.64 -13.54
N ASN A 202 -19.44 6.29 -12.98
CA ASN A 202 -20.12 7.42 -13.61
C ASN A 202 -19.20 8.65 -13.73
N ALA A 203 -18.35 8.90 -12.73
CA ALA A 203 -17.34 9.95 -12.80
C ALA A 203 -16.40 9.74 -14.01
N LEU A 204 -15.90 8.52 -14.19
CA LEU A 204 -15.04 8.17 -15.32
C LEU A 204 -15.74 8.42 -16.66
N ASN A 205 -16.99 7.96 -16.80
CA ASN A 205 -17.78 8.17 -18.01
C ASN A 205 -18.00 9.66 -18.31
N CYS A 206 -18.27 10.49 -17.30
CA CYS A 206 -18.46 11.93 -17.47
C CYS A 206 -17.17 12.64 -17.88
N VAL A 207 -16.03 12.24 -17.33
CA VAL A 207 -14.72 12.81 -17.66
C VAL A 207 -14.30 12.43 -19.08
N SER A 208 -14.51 11.18 -19.50
CA SER A 208 -14.16 10.72 -20.85
C SER A 208 -14.97 11.44 -21.93
N VAL A 209 -16.23 11.81 -21.68
CA VAL A 209 -17.07 12.55 -22.64
C VAL A 209 -16.59 13.99 -22.86
N ILE A 210 -15.93 14.60 -21.86
CA ILE A 210 -15.43 15.98 -21.95
C ILE A 210 -14.09 16.03 -22.70
N ALA A 211 -13.25 14.99 -22.61
CA ALA A 211 -11.97 14.92 -23.30
C ALA A 211 -12.07 14.78 -24.84
N TYR A 212 -13.25 14.48 -25.36
CA TYR A 212 -13.54 14.32 -26.80
C TYR A 212 -14.33 15.51 -27.42
N ARG A 213 -14.42 16.65 -26.72
CA ARG A 213 -14.96 17.91 -27.25
C ARG A 213 -13.88 18.98 -27.25
#